data_AF-A0A847I7X6-F1
#
_entry.id   AF-A0A847I7X6-F1
#
_cell.length_a   1.000
_cell.length_b   1.000
_cell.length_c   1.000
_cell.angle_alpha   90.00
_cell.angle_beta   90.00
_cell.angle_gamma   90.00
#
_symmetry.space_group_name_H-M   'P 1'
#
loop_
_entity.id
_entity.type
_entity.pdbx_description
1 polymer ?
#
loop_
_entity_poly.entity_id
_entity_poly.type
_entity_poly.pdbx_seq_one_letter_code
_entity_poly.pdbx_strand_id
1 'polypeptide(L)'
;MRTWRRTGSGDEVRICSNLETYECQLLASMVESITELLSERADTAPRDALSELTGIATGHSRAPDDVTLGRLLPDFHRPDQEPELVAGPIASDLNGGLRSVNEPHIIDAKLAAARVVLETLPSGGGDVALTESQADGWLTALTDIRLALGAMLGITDEPSKLPPDHPHAAHQDIYDWLAVVQGLLVEALMANEWTQPDEGLPDEGVQGEWGQDGW
;
A
#
# COMPACT_ATOMS: atom_id res chain seq x y z
N MET A 1 9.06 12.99 -14.68
CA MET A 1 8.64 12.18 -13.51
C MET A 1 7.27 11.62 -13.84
N ARG A 2 7.10 10.30 -13.79
CA ARG A 2 5.81 9.67 -14.07
C ARG A 2 4.92 9.92 -12.85
N THR A 3 3.84 10.65 -13.02
CA THR A 3 2.94 11.04 -11.93
C THR A 3 1.59 10.37 -12.12
N TRP A 4 1.00 9.91 -11.02
CA TRP A 4 -0.43 9.63 -11.00
C TRP A 4 -1.19 10.91 -11.39
N ARG A 5 -2.27 10.77 -12.16
CA ARG A 5 -3.08 11.90 -12.63
C ARG A 5 -4.54 11.61 -12.43
N ARG A 6 -5.29 12.62 -11.98
CA ARG A 6 -6.76 12.58 -11.94
C ARG A 6 -7.31 13.05 -13.28
N THR A 7 -8.17 12.23 -13.86
CA THR A 7 -8.84 12.49 -15.14
C THR A 7 -10.33 12.25 -15.01
N GLY A 8 -11.15 12.81 -15.91
CA GLY A 8 -12.62 12.67 -15.85
C GLY A 8 -13.30 13.59 -14.83
N SER A 9 -14.63 13.44 -14.69
CA SER A 9 -15.46 14.20 -13.75
C SER A 9 -16.65 13.35 -13.28
N GLY A 10 -17.15 13.62 -12.07
CA GLY A 10 -18.22 12.83 -11.45
C GLY A 10 -17.87 11.34 -11.37
N ASP A 11 -18.79 10.47 -11.82
CA ASP A 11 -18.62 9.02 -11.78
C ASP A 11 -17.56 8.49 -12.79
N GLU A 12 -17.13 9.33 -13.74
CA GLU A 12 -16.10 9.01 -14.72
C GLU A 12 -14.67 9.34 -14.24
N VAL A 13 -14.52 9.82 -12.99
CA VAL A 13 -13.18 10.11 -12.44
C VAL A 13 -12.31 8.85 -12.45
N ARG A 14 -11.11 8.96 -13.02
CA ARG A 14 -10.08 7.93 -13.00
C ARG A 14 -8.74 8.48 -12.52
N ILE A 15 -8.07 7.70 -11.69
CA ILE A 15 -6.71 7.94 -11.23
C ILE A 15 -5.78 7.08 -12.07
N CYS A 16 -5.00 7.73 -12.94
CA CYS A 16 -4.26 7.07 -14.01
C CYS A 16 -2.76 7.20 -13.82
N SER A 17 -2.02 6.15 -14.20
CA SER A 17 -0.55 6.15 -14.26
C SER A 17 -0.09 5.22 -15.37
N ASN A 18 1.19 5.29 -15.74
CA ASN A 18 1.82 4.35 -16.66
C ASN A 18 2.98 3.67 -15.95
N LEU A 19 2.86 2.36 -15.74
CA LEU A 19 3.84 1.54 -15.03
C LEU A 19 4.68 0.71 -16.00
N GLU A 20 5.97 0.60 -15.73
CA GLU A 20 6.89 -0.24 -16.50
C GLU A 20 6.69 -1.71 -16.11
N THR A 21 7.06 -2.63 -17.03
CA THR A 21 6.82 -4.07 -16.83
C THR A 21 7.45 -4.59 -15.53
N TYR A 22 8.67 -4.15 -15.19
CA TYR A 22 9.32 -4.60 -13.95
C TYR A 22 8.67 -4.00 -12.70
N GLU A 23 8.09 -2.80 -12.78
CA GLU A 23 7.36 -2.19 -11.66
C GLU A 23 6.10 -3.00 -11.36
N CYS A 24 5.35 -3.39 -12.40
CA CYS A 24 4.21 -4.27 -12.26
C CYS A 24 4.60 -5.64 -11.70
N GLN A 25 5.68 -6.26 -12.21
CA GLN A 25 6.14 -7.56 -11.72
C GLN A 25 6.58 -7.49 -10.24
N LEU A 26 7.28 -6.42 -9.86
CA LEU A 26 7.71 -6.20 -8.49
C LEU A 26 6.49 -6.01 -7.56
N LEU A 27 5.53 -5.16 -7.93
CA LEU A 27 4.31 -4.94 -7.16
C LEU A 27 3.50 -6.23 -7.02
N ALA A 28 3.27 -6.96 -8.11
CA ALA A 28 2.56 -8.24 -8.09
C ALA A 28 3.22 -9.21 -7.13
N SER A 29 4.55 -9.40 -7.24
CA SER A 29 5.30 -10.31 -6.37
C SER A 29 5.19 -9.92 -4.89
N MET A 30 5.29 -8.64 -4.55
CA MET A 30 5.16 -8.19 -3.15
C MET A 30 3.74 -8.37 -2.61
N VAL A 31 2.71 -8.07 -3.41
CA VAL A 31 1.31 -8.25 -3.04
C VAL A 31 0.99 -9.74 -2.85
N GLU A 32 1.48 -10.60 -3.73
CA GLU A 32 1.35 -12.05 -3.64
C GLU A 32 2.02 -12.59 -2.37
N SER A 33 3.25 -12.17 -2.06
CA SER A 33 3.94 -12.59 -0.83
C SER A 33 3.18 -12.21 0.45
N ILE A 34 2.59 -11.01 0.51
CA ILE A 34 1.78 -10.60 1.67
C ILE A 34 0.47 -11.37 1.74
N THR A 35 -0.15 -11.61 0.58
CA THR A 35 -1.37 -12.42 0.48
C THR A 35 -1.12 -13.83 1.02
N GLU A 36 0.01 -14.45 0.65
CA GLU A 36 0.41 -15.77 1.15
C GLU A 36 0.61 -15.76 2.67
N LEU A 37 1.38 -14.79 3.19
CA LEU A 37 1.64 -14.65 4.63
C LEU A 37 0.35 -14.47 5.45
N LEU A 38 -0.57 -13.63 4.98
CA LEU A 38 -1.85 -13.37 5.64
C LEU A 38 -2.80 -14.59 5.54
N SER A 39 -2.80 -15.28 4.40
CA SER A 39 -3.62 -16.48 4.20
C SER A 39 -3.15 -17.63 5.09
N GLU A 40 -1.83 -17.85 5.17
CA GLU A 40 -1.24 -18.85 6.08
C GLU A 40 -1.62 -18.55 7.55
N ARG A 41 -1.58 -17.27 7.92
CA ARG A 41 -2.01 -16.83 9.25
C ARG A 41 -3.50 -17.08 9.50
N ALA A 42 -4.37 -16.87 8.52
CA ALA A 42 -5.79 -17.18 8.68
C ALA A 42 -6.04 -18.70 8.78
N ASP A 43 -5.37 -19.48 7.93
CA ASP A 43 -5.57 -20.93 7.83
C ASP A 43 -5.09 -21.70 9.07
N THR A 44 -4.08 -21.18 9.76
CA THR A 44 -3.52 -21.76 10.99
C THR A 44 -4.26 -21.37 12.26
N ALA A 45 -5.29 -20.51 12.16
CA ALA A 45 -6.05 -20.05 13.32
C ALA A 45 -6.76 -21.21 14.05
N PRO A 46 -6.76 -21.22 15.40
CA PRO A 46 -7.48 -22.23 16.17
C PRO A 46 -8.97 -22.19 15.83
N ARG A 47 -9.52 -23.35 15.42
CA ARG A 47 -10.96 -23.53 15.26
C ARG A 47 -11.50 -24.12 16.55
N ASP A 48 -12.34 -23.37 17.25
CA ASP A 48 -13.02 -23.88 18.44
C ASP A 48 -14.38 -24.51 18.08
N ALA A 49 -14.92 -25.33 18.99
CA ALA A 49 -16.19 -26.03 18.76
C ALA A 49 -17.37 -25.06 18.56
N LEU A 50 -17.28 -23.84 19.10
CA LEU A 50 -18.29 -22.81 18.91
C LEU A 50 -18.25 -22.23 17.50
N SER A 51 -17.06 -22.02 16.93
CA SER A 51 -16.86 -21.59 15.54
C SER A 51 -17.39 -22.63 14.57
N GLU A 52 -17.18 -23.92 14.84
CA GLU A 52 -17.74 -25.01 14.03
C GLU A 52 -19.28 -25.03 14.05
N LEU A 53 -19.88 -24.69 15.18
CA LEU A 53 -21.33 -24.64 15.36
C LEU A 53 -21.98 -23.36 14.80
N THR A 54 -21.28 -22.23 14.85
CA THR A 54 -21.84 -20.90 14.51
C THR A 54 -21.39 -20.36 13.16
N GLY A 55 -20.29 -20.88 12.61
CA GLY A 55 -19.65 -20.35 11.41
C GLY A 55 -18.91 -19.03 11.63
N ILE A 56 -18.82 -18.53 12.86
CA ILE A 56 -18.06 -17.32 13.19
C ILE A 56 -16.59 -17.71 13.29
N ALA A 57 -15.74 -17.15 12.45
CA ALA A 57 -14.30 -17.40 12.51
C ALA A 57 -13.68 -16.68 13.71
N THR A 58 -12.97 -17.41 14.56
CA THR A 58 -12.10 -16.85 15.61
C THR A 58 -10.66 -16.84 15.13
N GLY A 59 -10.02 -15.68 15.22
CA GLY A 59 -8.59 -15.53 14.97
C GLY A 59 -7.74 -16.04 16.12
N HIS A 60 -6.44 -15.85 15.99
CA HIS A 60 -5.48 -16.19 17.03
C HIS A 60 -5.62 -15.31 18.27
N SER A 61 -5.36 -15.87 19.44
CA SER A 61 -5.23 -15.11 20.69
C SER A 61 -3.78 -14.70 21.00
N ARG A 62 -2.80 -15.24 20.28
CA ARG A 62 -1.38 -14.88 20.42
C ARG A 62 -0.94 -13.98 19.28
N ALA A 63 -0.10 -13.01 19.61
CA ALA A 63 0.56 -12.17 18.61
C ALA A 63 1.40 -13.02 17.63
N PRO A 64 1.60 -12.56 16.39
CA PRO A 64 2.54 -13.16 15.46
C PRO A 64 3.98 -13.13 16.02
N ASP A 65 4.72 -14.23 15.83
CA ASP A 65 6.14 -14.30 16.21
C ASP A 65 7.05 -13.63 15.14
N ASP A 66 6.59 -13.58 13.89
CA ASP A 66 7.28 -12.91 12.79
C ASP A 66 7.10 -11.38 12.86
N VAL A 67 8.19 -10.65 12.66
CA VAL A 67 8.21 -9.18 12.78
C VAL A 67 7.38 -8.48 11.72
N THR A 68 7.31 -9.05 10.51
CA THR A 68 6.54 -8.50 9.38
C THR A 68 5.05 -8.63 9.66
N LEU A 69 4.61 -9.84 10.01
CA LEU A 69 3.22 -10.10 10.36
C LEU A 69 2.80 -9.38 11.64
N GLY A 70 3.69 -9.27 12.63
CA GLY A 70 3.47 -8.48 13.84
C GLY A 70 3.28 -6.99 13.55
N ARG A 71 3.93 -6.45 12.51
CA ARG A 71 3.71 -5.07 12.07
C ARG A 71 2.40 -4.89 11.32
N LEU A 72 1.98 -5.88 10.52
CA LEU A 72 0.71 -5.87 9.80
C LEU A 72 -0.50 -6.09 10.74
N LEU A 73 -0.31 -6.87 11.80
CA LEU A 73 -1.33 -7.26 12.78
C LEU A 73 -0.88 -6.87 14.21
N PRO A 74 -0.69 -5.57 14.48
CA PRO A 74 -0.16 -5.11 15.76
C PRO A 74 -1.13 -5.39 16.91
N ASP A 75 -0.63 -5.31 18.13
CA ASP A 75 -1.48 -5.30 19.33
C ASP A 75 -2.38 -4.05 19.35
N PHE A 76 -3.59 -4.21 19.89
CA PHE A 76 -4.58 -3.14 20.04
C PHE A 76 -4.18 -2.17 21.16
N HIS A 77 -3.56 -2.71 22.21
CA HIS A 77 -3.06 -1.99 23.36
C HIS A 77 -1.55 -2.16 23.50
N ARG A 78 -0.85 -1.05 23.73
CA ARG A 78 0.60 -1.00 23.93
C ARG A 78 0.91 -0.62 25.38
N PRO A 79 1.34 -1.58 26.22
CA PRO A 79 1.52 -1.33 27.65
C PRO A 79 2.65 -0.32 27.95
N ASP A 80 3.59 -0.12 27.03
CA ASP A 80 4.64 0.90 27.09
C ASP A 80 4.13 2.33 26.84
N GLN A 81 2.93 2.48 26.29
CA GLN A 81 2.29 3.77 25.99
C GLN A 81 1.07 4.05 26.88
N GLU A 82 0.74 3.14 27.80
CA GLU A 82 -0.36 3.30 28.75
C GLU A 82 0.13 3.86 30.10
N PRO A 83 -0.71 4.57 30.86
CA PRO A 83 -0.42 4.90 32.25
C PRO A 83 -0.13 3.61 33.03
N GLU A 84 0.81 3.63 33.97
CA GLU A 84 1.34 2.53 34.82
C GLU A 84 0.31 1.53 35.43
N LEU A 85 -0.99 1.79 35.28
CA LEU A 85 -2.10 1.11 35.93
C LEU A 85 -2.53 -0.22 35.26
N VAL A 86 -2.14 -0.49 34.00
CA VAL A 86 -2.48 -1.78 33.36
C VAL A 86 -1.35 -2.77 33.60
N ALA A 87 -1.54 -3.68 34.55
CA ALA A 87 -0.60 -4.76 34.80
C ALA A 87 -0.42 -5.60 33.52
N GLY A 88 0.84 -5.90 33.15
CA GLY A 88 1.18 -6.62 31.91
C GLY A 88 0.34 -7.89 31.60
N PRO A 89 -0.01 -8.73 32.58
CA PRO A 89 -0.89 -9.88 32.34
C PRO A 89 -2.30 -9.50 31.86
N ILE A 90 -2.88 -8.42 32.40
CA ILE A 90 -4.21 -7.93 32.02
C ILE A 90 -4.19 -7.36 30.59
N ALA A 91 -3.12 -6.64 30.23
CA ALA A 91 -2.93 -6.15 28.85
C ALA A 91 -2.77 -7.30 27.85
N SER A 92 -2.02 -8.35 28.20
CA SER A 92 -1.85 -9.55 27.37
C SER A 92 -3.18 -10.27 27.15
N ASP A 93 -3.98 -10.46 28.20
CA ASP A 93 -5.30 -11.11 28.10
C ASP A 93 -6.27 -10.29 27.24
N LEU A 94 -6.24 -8.95 27.38
CA LEU A 94 -7.05 -8.03 26.58
C LEU A 94 -6.68 -8.07 25.10
N ASN A 95 -5.38 -7.96 24.77
CA ASN A 95 -4.90 -8.04 23.38
C ASN A 95 -5.25 -9.38 22.74
N GLY A 96 -5.12 -10.49 23.48
CA GLY A 96 -5.48 -11.80 22.97
C GLY A 96 -6.97 -11.92 22.64
N GLY A 97 -7.85 -11.43 23.51
CA GLY A 97 -9.30 -11.43 23.26
C GLY A 97 -9.71 -10.52 22.09
N LEU A 98 -9.14 -9.32 22.00
CA LEU A 98 -9.42 -8.40 20.88
C LEU A 98 -8.91 -8.96 19.55
N ARG A 99 -7.72 -9.57 19.56
CA ARG A 99 -7.14 -10.21 18.38
C ARG A 99 -7.99 -11.37 17.87
N SER A 100 -8.46 -12.25 18.77
CA SER A 100 -9.28 -13.38 18.34
C SER A 100 -10.58 -12.97 17.66
N VAL A 101 -11.12 -11.78 17.99
CA VAL A 101 -12.35 -11.26 17.37
C VAL A 101 -12.07 -10.49 16.08
N ASN A 102 -11.01 -9.67 16.06
CA ASN A 102 -10.80 -8.69 14.99
C ASN A 102 -9.83 -9.16 13.91
N GLU A 103 -8.85 -10.01 14.23
CA GLU A 103 -7.81 -10.44 13.28
C GLU A 103 -8.39 -11.05 11.98
N PRO A 104 -9.45 -11.88 11.99
CA PRO A 104 -10.06 -12.38 10.75
C PRO A 104 -10.55 -11.26 9.82
N HIS A 105 -11.27 -10.28 10.38
CA HIS A 105 -11.80 -9.15 9.62
C HIS A 105 -10.68 -8.24 9.09
N ILE A 106 -9.61 -8.06 9.87
CA ILE A 106 -8.44 -7.29 9.43
C ILE A 106 -7.74 -8.01 8.28
N ILE A 107 -7.53 -9.32 8.38
CA ILE A 107 -6.95 -10.12 7.30
C ILE A 107 -7.82 -10.03 6.05
N ASP A 108 -9.13 -10.23 6.16
CA ASP A 108 -10.07 -10.13 5.02
C ASP A 108 -9.99 -8.77 4.32
N ALA A 109 -9.93 -7.68 5.09
CA ALA A 109 -9.81 -6.33 4.54
C ALA A 109 -8.48 -6.13 3.79
N LYS A 110 -7.36 -6.62 4.34
CA LYS A 110 -6.04 -6.56 3.70
C LYS A 110 -6.00 -7.41 2.42
N LEU A 111 -6.56 -8.61 2.45
CA LEU A 111 -6.68 -9.49 1.30
C LEU A 111 -7.57 -8.89 0.20
N ALA A 112 -8.64 -8.19 0.57
CA ALA A 112 -9.48 -7.47 -0.39
C ALA A 112 -8.71 -6.32 -1.07
N ALA A 113 -7.94 -5.53 -0.31
CA ALA A 113 -7.09 -4.47 -0.86
C ALA A 113 -6.00 -5.04 -1.80
N ALA A 114 -5.33 -6.13 -1.40
CA ALA A 114 -4.37 -6.84 -2.23
C ALA A 114 -4.99 -7.32 -3.55
N ARG A 115 -6.19 -7.90 -3.49
CA ARG A 115 -6.92 -8.34 -4.68
C ARG A 115 -7.21 -7.20 -5.65
N VAL A 116 -7.61 -6.02 -5.16
CA VAL A 116 -7.83 -4.84 -6.01
C VAL A 116 -6.57 -4.50 -6.80
N VAL A 117 -5.39 -4.54 -6.18
CA VAL A 117 -4.12 -4.31 -6.89
C VAL A 117 -3.92 -5.36 -7.97
N LEU A 118 -3.99 -6.66 -7.63
CA LEU A 118 -3.74 -7.74 -8.59
C LEU A 118 -4.73 -7.74 -9.78
N GLU A 119 -5.99 -7.37 -9.55
CA GLU A 119 -7.01 -7.30 -10.60
C GLU A 119 -6.84 -6.10 -11.55
N THR A 120 -6.22 -5.02 -11.08
CA THR A 120 -6.11 -3.76 -11.84
C THR A 120 -4.70 -3.47 -12.35
N LEU A 121 -3.71 -4.27 -11.96
CA LEU A 121 -2.33 -4.13 -12.39
C LEU A 121 -2.11 -4.79 -13.77
N PRO A 122 -1.56 -4.07 -14.77
CA PRO A 122 -1.30 -4.63 -16.09
C PRO A 122 -0.05 -5.53 -16.04
N SER A 123 -0.24 -6.84 -16.23
CA SER A 123 0.82 -7.86 -16.12
C SER A 123 2.03 -7.63 -17.05
N GLY A 124 1.84 -6.92 -18.17
CA GLY A 124 2.90 -6.55 -19.12
C GLY A 124 3.48 -5.14 -18.92
N GLY A 125 3.05 -4.40 -17.89
CA GLY A 125 3.22 -2.95 -17.84
C GLY A 125 2.22 -2.22 -18.73
N GLY A 126 2.17 -0.90 -18.60
CA GLY A 126 1.28 -0.03 -19.37
C GLY A 126 0.39 0.85 -18.49
N ASP A 127 -0.72 1.29 -19.07
CA ASP A 127 -1.64 2.22 -18.42
C ASP A 127 -2.47 1.52 -17.34
N VAL A 128 -2.49 2.13 -16.16
CA VAL A 128 -3.39 1.83 -15.05
C VAL A 128 -4.43 2.95 -15.02
N ALA A 129 -5.71 2.60 -14.86
CA ALA A 129 -6.79 3.56 -14.66
C ALA A 129 -7.74 3.06 -13.56
N LEU A 130 -7.64 3.67 -12.39
CA LEU A 130 -8.38 3.24 -11.19
C LEU A 130 -9.59 4.14 -10.97
N THR A 131 -10.70 3.59 -10.47
CA THR A 131 -11.70 4.39 -9.76
C THR A 131 -11.12 4.90 -8.44
N GLU A 132 -11.76 5.89 -7.80
CA GLU A 132 -11.32 6.38 -6.49
C GLU A 132 -11.30 5.26 -5.43
N SER A 133 -12.34 4.42 -5.40
CA SER A 133 -12.39 3.28 -4.49
C SER A 133 -11.30 2.24 -4.76
N GLN A 134 -10.92 2.02 -6.03
CA GLN A 134 -9.79 1.14 -6.35
C GLN A 134 -8.47 1.77 -5.91
N ALA A 135 -8.31 3.09 -6.07
CA ALA A 135 -7.14 3.82 -5.62
C ALA A 135 -6.98 3.78 -4.08
N ASP A 136 -8.08 3.85 -3.31
CA ASP A 136 -8.04 3.63 -1.85
C ASP A 136 -7.59 2.21 -1.49
N GLY A 137 -8.04 1.21 -2.24
CA GLY A 137 -7.58 -0.18 -2.11
C GLY A 137 -6.06 -0.30 -2.39
N TRP A 138 -5.58 0.36 -3.44
CA TRP A 138 -4.14 0.46 -3.72
C TRP A 138 -3.37 1.12 -2.59
N LEU A 139 -3.83 2.25 -2.05
CA LEU A 139 -3.16 2.92 -0.93
C LEU A 139 -3.07 2.02 0.30
N THR A 140 -4.13 1.26 0.58
CA THR A 140 -4.15 0.29 1.68
C THR A 140 -3.11 -0.81 1.46
N ALA A 141 -3.08 -1.43 0.28
CA ALA A 141 -2.13 -2.49 -0.04
C ALA A 141 -0.67 -1.99 -0.08
N LEU A 142 -0.41 -0.82 -0.67
CA LEU A 142 0.93 -0.21 -0.69
C LEU A 142 1.41 0.12 0.74
N THR A 143 0.50 0.57 1.60
CA THR A 143 0.82 0.80 3.02
C THR A 143 1.20 -0.50 3.71
N ASP A 144 0.46 -1.59 3.48
CA ASP A 144 0.79 -2.90 4.04
C ASP A 144 2.16 -3.40 3.57
N ILE A 145 2.47 -3.28 2.27
CA ILE A 145 3.79 -3.65 1.75
C ILE A 145 4.90 -2.84 2.40
N ARG A 146 4.71 -1.53 2.55
CA ARG A 146 5.70 -0.68 3.19
C ARG A 146 5.89 -1.03 4.67
N LEU A 147 4.81 -1.28 5.40
CA LEU A 147 4.88 -1.70 6.79
C LEU A 147 5.64 -3.01 6.96
N ALA A 148 5.34 -3.99 6.10
CA ALA A 148 6.00 -5.28 6.08
C ALA A 148 7.50 -5.16 5.78
N LEU A 149 7.85 -4.45 4.70
CA LEU A 149 9.22 -4.25 4.28
C LEU A 149 10.01 -3.41 5.30
N GLY A 150 9.40 -2.38 5.87
CA GLY A 150 10.00 -1.57 6.93
C GLY A 150 10.32 -2.37 8.18
N ALA A 151 9.42 -3.28 8.60
CA ALA A 151 9.66 -4.19 9.72
C ALA A 151 10.82 -5.16 9.44
N MET A 152 10.85 -5.76 8.25
CA MET A 152 11.95 -6.63 7.81
C MET A 152 13.30 -5.90 7.80
N LEU A 153 13.31 -4.63 7.39
CA LEU A 153 14.51 -3.80 7.33
C LEU A 153 14.93 -3.22 8.69
N GLY A 154 14.09 -3.37 9.73
CA GLY A 154 14.32 -2.72 11.02
C GLY A 154 14.26 -1.19 10.95
N ILE A 155 13.53 -0.63 9.98
CA ILE A 155 13.36 0.81 9.84
C ILE A 155 12.53 1.33 11.01
N THR A 156 13.07 2.30 11.73
CA THR A 156 12.40 3.04 12.81
C THR A 156 12.03 4.45 12.33
N ASP A 157 11.48 5.28 13.21
CA ASP A 157 11.04 6.64 12.85
C ASP A 157 12.20 7.59 12.49
N GLU A 158 13.46 7.18 12.73
CA GLU A 158 14.64 7.94 12.32
C GLU A 158 15.07 7.57 10.88
N PRO A 159 15.20 8.55 9.97
CA PRO A 159 15.67 8.29 8.61
C PRO A 159 17.14 7.82 8.63
N SER A 160 17.37 6.53 8.45
CA SER A 160 18.71 5.95 8.27
C SER A 160 18.81 5.28 6.90
N LYS A 161 19.76 5.74 6.08
CA LYS A 161 20.09 5.04 4.83
C LYS A 161 21.12 3.95 5.10
N LEU A 162 20.82 2.73 4.68
CA LEU A 162 21.75 1.61 4.74
C LEU A 162 22.96 1.90 3.82
N PRO A 163 24.17 1.50 4.23
CA PRO A 163 25.34 1.54 3.36
C PRO A 163 25.10 0.79 2.04
N PRO A 164 25.69 1.23 0.90
CA PRO A 164 25.48 0.58 -0.40
C PRO A 164 25.89 -0.91 -0.45
N ASP A 165 26.81 -1.34 0.42
CA ASP A 165 27.28 -2.71 0.57
C ASP A 165 26.45 -3.56 1.54
N HIS A 166 25.40 -2.98 2.15
CA HIS A 166 24.53 -3.70 3.06
C HIS A 166 23.68 -4.75 2.31
N PRO A 167 23.50 -5.99 2.84
CA PRO A 167 22.73 -7.04 2.18
C PRO A 167 21.30 -6.64 1.79
N HIS A 168 20.72 -5.69 2.53
CA HIS A 168 19.36 -5.20 2.32
C HIS A 168 19.26 -3.83 1.61
N ALA A 169 20.35 -3.29 1.06
CA ALA A 169 20.32 -1.98 0.39
C ALA A 169 19.27 -1.90 -0.74
N ALA A 170 19.15 -2.95 -1.56
CA ALA A 170 18.14 -3.02 -2.62
C ALA A 170 16.69 -3.02 -2.07
N HIS A 171 16.46 -3.65 -0.91
CA HIS A 171 15.14 -3.65 -0.27
C HIS A 171 14.78 -2.25 0.24
N GLN A 172 15.78 -1.47 0.69
CA GLN A 172 15.54 -0.08 1.06
C GLN A 172 15.21 0.80 -0.14
N ASP A 173 15.86 0.61 -1.28
CA ASP A 173 15.52 1.35 -2.51
C ASP A 173 14.07 1.08 -2.94
N ILE A 174 13.60 -0.17 -2.80
CA ILE A 174 12.20 -0.56 -3.06
C ILE A 174 11.27 0.12 -2.03
N TYR A 175 11.63 0.12 -0.75
CA TYR A 175 10.86 0.80 0.29
C TYR A 175 10.73 2.30 -0.02
N ASP A 176 11.81 2.97 -0.39
CA ASP A 176 11.79 4.39 -0.72
C ASP A 176 10.96 4.67 -1.99
N TRP A 177 11.09 3.82 -3.02
CA TRP A 177 10.28 3.91 -4.24
C TRP A 177 8.78 3.77 -3.93
N LEU A 178 8.38 2.80 -3.10
CA LEU A 178 6.99 2.65 -2.66
C LEU A 178 6.47 3.91 -1.94
N ALA A 179 7.35 4.64 -1.23
CA ALA A 179 6.98 5.89 -0.54
C ALA A 179 6.56 6.95 -1.54
N VAL A 180 7.37 7.08 -2.60
CA VAL A 180 7.12 8.02 -3.69
C VAL A 180 5.85 7.64 -4.43
N VAL A 181 5.67 6.36 -4.79
CA VAL A 181 4.47 5.87 -5.49
C VAL A 181 3.21 6.15 -4.68
N GLN A 182 3.23 5.85 -3.38
CA GLN A 182 2.10 6.12 -2.48
C GLN A 182 1.83 7.62 -2.35
N GLY A 183 2.87 8.44 -2.15
CA GLY A 183 2.74 9.90 -2.05
C GLY A 183 2.10 10.51 -3.29
N LEU A 184 2.56 10.11 -4.48
CA LEU A 184 1.99 10.58 -5.75
C LEU A 184 0.54 10.12 -5.94
N LEU A 185 0.17 8.91 -5.50
CA LEU A 185 -1.22 8.44 -5.56
C LEU A 185 -2.14 9.25 -4.63
N VAL A 186 -1.67 9.56 -3.41
CA VAL A 186 -2.39 10.45 -2.48
C VAL A 186 -2.58 11.84 -3.09
N GLU A 187 -1.52 12.42 -3.66
CA GLU A 187 -1.60 13.73 -4.33
C GLU A 187 -2.63 13.71 -5.46
N ALA A 188 -2.65 12.66 -6.29
CA ALA A 188 -3.62 12.53 -7.37
C ALA A 188 -5.07 12.40 -6.89
N LEU A 189 -5.30 11.70 -5.76
CA LEU A 189 -6.63 11.61 -5.15
C LEU A 189 -7.10 12.95 -4.58
N MET A 190 -6.18 13.71 -3.98
CA MET A 190 -6.46 15.02 -3.38
C MET A 190 -6.54 16.16 -4.41
N ALA A 191 -6.08 15.92 -5.64
CA ALA A 191 -6.14 16.91 -6.71
C ALA A 191 -7.60 17.25 -7.05
N ASN A 192 -7.97 18.52 -6.89
CA ASN A 192 -9.34 19.00 -7.05
C ASN A 192 -9.71 19.31 -8.52
N GLU A 193 -8.73 19.27 -9.43
CA GLU A 193 -8.89 19.66 -10.84
C GLU A 193 -8.29 18.60 -11.79
N TRP A 194 -8.91 18.48 -12.96
CA TRP A 194 -8.40 17.73 -14.10
C TRP A 194 -7.02 18.26 -14.51
N THR A 195 -5.97 17.45 -14.37
CA THR A 195 -4.65 17.79 -14.92
C THR A 195 -4.66 17.58 -16.44
N GLN A 196 -4.69 18.69 -17.20
CA GLN A 196 -4.53 18.67 -18.65
C GLN A 196 -3.23 17.94 -19.03
N PRO A 197 -3.22 17.08 -20.07
CA PRO A 197 -1.96 16.54 -20.56
C PRO A 197 -1.07 17.71 -20.99
N ASP A 198 0.20 17.68 -20.59
CA ASP A 198 1.25 18.53 -21.15
C ASP A 198 1.48 18.09 -22.60
N GLU A 199 0.53 18.44 -23.48
CA GLU A 199 0.79 18.46 -24.91
C GLU A 199 1.78 19.60 -25.11
N GLY A 200 3.06 19.21 -25.20
CA GLY A 200 4.16 20.12 -25.46
C GLY A 200 3.73 21.16 -26.49
N LEU A 201 3.84 22.43 -26.09
CA LEU A 201 3.53 23.59 -26.91
C LEU A 201 4.01 23.31 -28.35
N PRO A 202 3.15 23.39 -29.38
CA PRO A 202 3.63 23.32 -30.74
C PRO A 202 4.64 24.45 -30.89
N ASP A 203 5.85 24.09 -31.30
CA ASP A 203 6.90 25.01 -31.70
C ASP A 203 6.25 26.05 -32.61
N GLU A 204 6.07 27.28 -32.11
CA GLU A 204 5.59 28.40 -32.90
C GLU A 204 6.68 28.66 -33.93
N GLY A 205 6.57 27.93 -35.05
CA GLY A 205 7.39 28.09 -36.21
C GLY A 205 7.37 29.56 -36.58
N VAL A 206 8.54 30.18 -36.47
CA VAL A 206 8.85 31.51 -36.97
C VAL A 206 8.42 31.56 -38.44
N GLN A 207 7.19 32.00 -38.69
CA GLN A 207 6.70 32.33 -40.01
C GLN A 207 7.22 33.73 -40.35
N GLY A 208 8.00 33.76 -41.43
CA GLY A 208 8.82 34.90 -41.80
C GLY A 208 8.04 36.17 -42.10
N GLU A 209 8.56 37.28 -41.60
CA GLU A 209 8.27 38.61 -42.09
C GLU A 209 8.87 38.76 -43.50
N TRP A 210 8.04 38.49 -44.51
CA TRP A 210 8.26 39.01 -45.85
C TRP A 210 7.96 40.50 -45.84
N GLY A 211 8.97 41.29 -46.22
CA GLY A 211 8.93 42.74 -46.16
C GLY A 211 7.84 43.39 -47.01
N GLN A 212 7.48 44.60 -46.59
CA GLN A 212 6.91 45.64 -47.44
C GLN A 212 7.41 47.02 -46.95
N ASP A 213 8.16 47.63 -47.87
CA ASP A 213 8.14 49.04 -48.29
C ASP A 213 8.63 50.19 -47.40
N GLY A 214 9.63 50.90 -47.95
CA GLY A 214 10.02 52.25 -47.55
C GLY A 214 10.96 52.92 -48.58
N TRP A 215 10.34 53.55 -49.59
CA TRP A 215 10.77 54.67 -50.48
C TRP A 215 12.10 54.61 -51.22
#